data_AF-A0A178ECS9-F1
#
_entry.id   AF-A0A178ECS9-F1
#
_cell.length_a   1.000
_cell.length_b   1.000
_cell.length_c   1.000
_cell.angle_alpha   90.00
_cell.angle_beta   90.00
_cell.angle_gamma   90.00
#
_symmetry.space_group_name_H-M   'P 1'
#
loop_
_entity.id
_entity.type
_entity.pdbx_description
1 polymer ?
#
loop_
_entity_poly.entity_id
_entity_poly.type
_entity_poly.pdbx_seq_one_letter_code
_entity_poly.pdbx_strand_id
1 'polypeptide(L)'
;MDLDSLDSVRKGAQVFLTKSQGKLNVVIGNAGIMATPYTLTKDGFESQFGTCHLAHFLLFHLLKPALLASATQDYPSRYVSVSSSGHSYGTVNLDDLNYKSTPYNEWLAYGQAKTANIWMANSIERHYGAQNLHATSLHPGGIFENSGLDKFIPAEMKAALLGDENLMRIFKSSAQGAATSVYAAVSRE
;
A
#
# COMPACT_ATOMS: atom_id res chain seq x y z
N MET A 1 -11.61 -7.78 6.95
CA MET A 1 -11.10 -6.48 7.40
C MET A 1 -11.23 -5.56 6.21
N ASP A 2 -11.96 -4.47 6.37
CA ASP A 2 -12.29 -3.55 5.29
C ASP A 2 -11.48 -2.27 5.51
N LEU A 3 -10.69 -1.87 4.52
CA LEU A 3 -9.79 -0.72 4.63
C LEU A 3 -10.50 0.62 4.39
N ASP A 4 -11.77 0.61 4.02
CA ASP A 4 -12.63 1.80 3.95
C ASP A 4 -13.19 2.24 5.32
N SER A 5 -12.78 1.55 6.40
CA SER A 5 -13.28 1.77 7.76
C SER A 5 -12.17 1.59 8.79
N LEU A 6 -11.80 2.66 9.47
CA LEU A 6 -10.77 2.63 10.51
C LEU A 6 -11.19 1.79 11.73
N ASP A 7 -12.50 1.71 12.02
CA ASP A 7 -13.03 0.78 13.03
C ASP A 7 -12.82 -0.70 12.62
N SER A 8 -13.06 -1.04 11.35
CA SER A 8 -12.79 -2.39 10.81
C SER A 8 -11.29 -2.74 10.90
N VAL A 9 -10.40 -1.76 10.63
CA VAL A 9 -8.95 -1.91 10.80
C VAL A 9 -8.57 -2.19 12.26
N ARG A 10 -9.13 -1.43 13.22
CA ARG A 10 -8.89 -1.65 14.66
C ARG A 10 -9.30 -3.04 15.10
N LYS A 11 -10.50 -3.48 14.70
CA LYS A 11 -11.01 -4.82 14.99
C LYS A 11 -10.14 -5.91 14.35
N GLY A 12 -9.73 -5.71 13.09
CA GLY A 12 -8.85 -6.63 12.38
C GLY A 12 -7.49 -6.80 13.07
N ALA A 13 -6.85 -5.70 13.46
CA ALA A 13 -5.59 -5.72 14.21
C ALA A 13 -5.73 -6.44 15.55
N GLN A 14 -6.81 -6.17 16.30
CA GLN A 14 -7.08 -6.85 17.56
C GLN A 14 -7.26 -8.35 17.39
N VAL A 15 -8.06 -8.78 16.40
CA VAL A 15 -8.26 -10.21 16.09
C VAL A 15 -6.93 -10.88 15.73
N PHE A 16 -6.10 -10.22 14.93
CA PHE A 16 -4.78 -10.73 14.57
C PHE A 16 -3.88 -10.90 15.80
N LEU A 17 -3.77 -9.86 16.64
CA LEU A 17 -2.90 -9.89 17.83
C LEU A 17 -3.35 -10.95 18.83
N THR A 18 -4.65 -11.10 19.04
CA THR A 18 -5.19 -12.17 19.91
C THR A 18 -4.81 -13.55 19.37
N LYS A 19 -5.01 -13.81 18.07
CA LYS A 19 -4.73 -15.12 17.46
C LYS A 19 -3.24 -15.46 17.40
N SER A 20 -2.40 -14.45 17.14
CA SER A 20 -0.94 -14.60 17.07
C SER A 20 -0.27 -14.55 18.45
N GLN A 21 -1.02 -14.32 19.52
CA GLN A 21 -0.50 -14.11 20.88
C GLN A 21 0.54 -12.97 20.91
N GLY A 22 0.28 -11.91 20.14
CA GLY A 22 1.16 -10.74 20.04
C GLY A 22 2.47 -10.97 19.26
N LYS A 23 2.61 -12.08 18.52
CA LYS A 23 3.81 -12.37 17.71
C LYS A 23 3.62 -11.92 16.27
N LEU A 24 4.54 -11.12 15.75
CA LEU A 24 4.47 -10.61 14.39
C LEU A 24 5.83 -10.10 13.93
N ASN A 25 6.34 -10.64 12.82
CA ASN A 25 7.59 -10.16 12.22
C ASN A 25 7.39 -9.46 10.88
N VAL A 26 6.34 -9.75 10.12
CA VAL A 26 6.17 -9.20 8.76
C VAL A 26 4.78 -8.65 8.56
N VAL A 27 4.69 -7.42 8.06
CA VAL A 27 3.45 -6.81 7.56
C VAL A 27 3.68 -6.37 6.12
N ILE A 28 2.77 -6.76 5.22
CA ILE A 28 2.77 -6.31 3.82
C ILE A 28 1.51 -5.46 3.58
N GLY A 29 1.69 -4.14 3.49
CA GLY A 29 0.65 -3.18 3.09
C GLY A 29 0.38 -3.25 1.59
N ASN A 30 -0.29 -4.32 1.15
CA ASN A 30 -0.53 -4.62 -0.27
C ASN A 30 -1.84 -4.06 -0.83
N ALA A 31 -2.91 -4.08 -0.03
CA ALA A 31 -4.25 -3.82 -0.52
C ALA A 31 -4.40 -2.40 -1.09
N GLY A 32 -5.29 -2.22 -2.06
CA GLY A 32 -5.53 -0.90 -2.63
C GLY A 32 -6.63 -0.90 -3.66
N ILE A 33 -7.04 0.30 -4.02
CA ILE A 33 -7.92 0.62 -5.14
C ILE A 33 -7.17 1.59 -6.07
N MET A 34 -7.60 1.69 -7.33
CA MET A 34 -6.87 2.46 -8.33
C MET A 34 -7.82 3.22 -9.25
N ALA A 35 -7.51 4.49 -9.47
CA ALA A 35 -8.17 5.39 -10.40
C ALA A 35 -9.71 5.37 -10.26
N THR A 36 -10.20 5.37 -9.03
CA THR A 36 -11.63 5.30 -8.74
C THR A 36 -12.29 6.67 -8.81
N PRO A 37 -13.59 6.77 -9.15
CA PRO A 37 -14.34 8.01 -9.00
C PRO A 37 -14.30 8.55 -7.57
N TYR A 38 -14.48 9.86 -7.43
CA TYR A 38 -14.49 10.52 -6.12
C TYR A 38 -15.56 9.92 -5.22
N THR A 39 -15.11 9.39 -4.10
CA THR A 39 -15.94 8.79 -3.05
C THR A 39 -15.24 8.98 -1.71
N LEU A 40 -16.00 8.88 -0.62
CA LEU A 40 -15.46 8.96 0.73
C LEU A 40 -15.49 7.59 1.40
N THR A 41 -14.48 7.31 2.22
CA THR A 41 -14.49 6.19 3.18
C THR A 41 -15.58 6.40 4.24
N LYS A 42 -15.85 5.38 5.05
CA LYS A 42 -16.82 5.47 6.16
C LYS A 42 -16.41 6.51 7.20
N ASP A 43 -15.13 6.86 7.26
CA ASP A 43 -14.56 7.86 8.17
C ASP A 43 -14.43 9.26 7.52
N GLY A 44 -14.91 9.44 6.28
CA GLY A 44 -14.94 10.74 5.62
C GLY A 44 -13.63 11.16 4.94
N PHE A 45 -12.74 10.21 4.59
CA PHE A 45 -11.54 10.47 3.81
C PHE A 45 -11.76 10.16 2.33
N GLU A 46 -11.06 10.84 1.42
CA GLU A 46 -11.03 10.46 0.01
C GLU A 46 -10.63 8.99 -0.11
N SER A 47 -11.37 8.22 -0.92
CA SER A 47 -11.35 6.76 -0.83
C SER A 47 -10.01 6.14 -1.22
N GLN A 48 -9.28 6.68 -2.20
CA GLN A 48 -7.96 6.15 -2.58
C GLN A 48 -6.93 6.40 -1.48
N PHE A 49 -6.87 7.61 -0.93
CA PHE A 49 -5.97 7.98 0.17
C PHE A 49 -6.33 7.25 1.48
N GLY A 50 -7.62 7.21 1.81
CA GLY A 50 -8.15 6.52 2.98
C GLY A 50 -7.84 5.03 2.97
N THR A 51 -8.14 4.36 1.85
CA THR A 51 -7.99 2.90 1.69
C THR A 51 -6.52 2.51 1.52
N CYS A 52 -5.80 3.16 0.61
CA CYS A 52 -4.44 2.75 0.24
C CYS A 52 -3.37 3.21 1.23
N HIS A 53 -3.63 4.28 2.00
CA HIS A 53 -2.64 4.87 2.90
C HIS A 53 -3.12 4.95 4.36
N LEU A 54 -4.19 5.69 4.68
CA LEU A 54 -4.58 5.94 6.09
C LEU A 54 -4.92 4.66 6.85
N ALA A 55 -5.63 3.72 6.21
CA ALA A 55 -5.94 2.42 6.80
C ALA A 55 -4.67 1.61 7.10
N HIS A 56 -3.70 1.61 6.19
CA HIS A 56 -2.41 0.95 6.40
C HIS A 56 -1.54 1.65 7.45
N PHE A 57 -1.56 2.98 7.48
CA PHE A 57 -0.89 3.78 8.50
C PHE A 57 -1.42 3.42 9.89
N LEU A 58 -2.74 3.40 10.06
CA LEU A 58 -3.36 2.98 11.31
C LEU A 58 -3.01 1.53 11.66
N LEU A 59 -3.11 0.61 10.70
CA LEU A 59 -2.78 -0.80 10.91
C LEU A 59 -1.34 -0.98 11.40
N PHE A 60 -0.37 -0.30 10.77
CA PHE A 60 1.01 -0.31 11.22
C PHE A 60 1.12 0.15 12.67
N HIS A 61 0.53 1.30 13.03
CA HIS A 61 0.62 1.83 14.38
C HIS A 61 0.02 0.90 15.45
N LEU A 62 -1.05 0.17 15.12
CA LEU A 62 -1.66 -0.82 16.01
C LEU A 62 -0.79 -2.07 16.19
N LEU A 63 -0.10 -2.50 15.12
CA LEU A 63 0.73 -3.71 15.10
C LEU A 63 2.20 -3.45 15.51
N LYS A 64 2.64 -2.19 15.48
CA LYS A 64 4.03 -1.78 15.76
C LYS A 64 4.57 -2.32 17.07
N PRO A 65 3.85 -2.31 18.21
CA PRO A 65 4.38 -2.88 19.45
C PRO A 65 4.76 -4.36 19.32
N ALA A 66 3.96 -5.16 18.61
CA ALA A 66 4.25 -6.57 18.36
C ALA A 66 5.44 -6.75 17.39
N LEU A 67 5.53 -5.91 16.35
CA LEU A 67 6.68 -5.89 15.43
C LEU A 67 7.99 -5.62 16.18
N LEU A 68 8.03 -4.59 17.03
CA LEU A 68 9.21 -4.23 17.81
C LEU A 68 9.55 -5.32 18.83
N ALA A 69 8.55 -5.88 19.52
CA ALA A 69 8.76 -6.96 20.49
C ALA A 69 9.26 -8.27 19.86
N SER A 70 8.92 -8.52 18.59
CA SER A 70 9.33 -9.71 17.85
C SER A 70 10.66 -9.55 17.12
N ALA A 71 11.15 -8.31 16.98
CA ALA A 71 12.36 -7.99 16.24
C ALA A 71 13.62 -8.37 17.03
N THR A 72 14.52 -9.11 16.39
CA THR A 72 15.87 -9.38 16.90
C THR A 72 16.90 -9.08 15.83
N GLN A 73 18.19 -9.07 16.20
CA GLN A 73 19.27 -8.87 15.23
C GLN A 73 19.33 -10.00 14.19
N ASP A 74 19.04 -11.24 14.60
CA ASP A 74 19.03 -12.40 13.70
C ASP A 74 17.72 -12.55 12.92
N TYR A 75 16.64 -11.97 13.44
CA TYR A 75 15.30 -12.03 12.85
C TYR A 75 14.60 -10.67 12.94
N PRO A 76 14.99 -9.72 12.08
CA PRO A 76 14.39 -8.40 12.09
C PRO A 76 12.93 -8.46 11.68
N SER A 77 12.14 -7.54 12.22
CA SER A 77 10.77 -7.32 11.75
C SER A 77 10.78 -6.42 10.51
N ARG A 78 9.81 -6.60 9.61
CA ARG A 78 9.72 -5.88 8.34
C ARG A 78 8.32 -5.34 8.07
N TYR A 79 8.25 -4.10 7.61
CA TYR A 79 7.05 -3.50 7.02
C TYR A 79 7.28 -3.23 5.54
N VAL A 80 6.56 -3.93 4.67
CA VAL A 80 6.64 -3.77 3.22
C VAL A 80 5.44 -2.96 2.74
N SER A 81 5.68 -1.80 2.13
CA SER A 81 4.64 -0.94 1.57
C SER A 81 4.55 -1.10 0.06
N VAL A 82 3.42 -1.60 -0.45
CA VAL A 82 3.21 -1.73 -1.90
C VAL A 82 2.77 -0.39 -2.47
N SER A 83 3.70 0.27 -3.14
CA SER A 83 3.50 1.49 -3.90
C SER A 83 3.19 1.17 -5.38
N SER A 84 3.46 2.10 -6.29
CA SER A 84 3.22 1.96 -7.73
C SER A 84 4.11 2.93 -8.51
N SER A 85 4.34 2.64 -9.80
CA SER A 85 4.86 3.66 -10.73
C SER A 85 3.96 4.90 -10.76
N GLY A 86 2.66 4.74 -10.48
CA GLY A 86 1.70 5.85 -10.38
C GLY A 86 2.02 6.90 -9.30
N HIS A 87 2.95 6.65 -8.37
CA HIS A 87 3.43 7.69 -7.46
C HIS A 87 3.99 8.92 -8.21
N SER A 88 4.48 8.74 -9.44
CA SER A 88 5.02 9.83 -10.26
C SER A 88 3.96 10.80 -10.76
N TYR A 89 2.66 10.45 -10.69
CA TYR A 89 1.58 11.34 -11.14
C TYR A 89 1.34 12.51 -10.19
N GLY A 90 1.62 12.37 -8.89
CA GLY A 90 1.30 13.40 -7.91
C GLY A 90 2.03 13.24 -6.58
N THR A 91 2.34 14.38 -5.97
CA THR A 91 2.82 14.45 -4.58
C THR A 91 1.65 14.52 -3.60
N VAL A 92 1.91 14.36 -2.31
CA VAL A 92 0.89 14.49 -1.28
C VAL A 92 0.57 15.96 -1.03
N ASN A 93 -0.68 16.36 -1.22
CA ASN A 93 -1.20 17.65 -0.83
C ASN A 93 -1.77 17.59 0.60
N LEU A 94 -0.91 17.90 1.58
CA LEU A 94 -1.29 17.85 3.00
C LEU A 94 -2.38 18.88 3.37
N ASP A 95 -2.51 19.96 2.60
CA ASP A 95 -3.50 21.01 2.84
C ASP A 95 -4.91 20.64 2.33
N ASP A 96 -5.00 19.69 1.38
CA ASP A 96 -6.26 19.28 0.78
C ASP A 96 -6.31 17.77 0.44
N LEU A 97 -6.04 16.93 1.43
CA LEU A 97 -6.03 15.46 1.27
C LEU A 97 -7.36 14.88 0.74
N ASN A 98 -8.46 15.61 0.94
CA ASN A 98 -9.81 15.18 0.60
C ASN A 98 -10.39 15.87 -0.64
N TYR A 99 -9.60 16.63 -1.39
CA TYR A 99 -10.06 17.34 -2.60
C TYR A 99 -11.30 18.23 -2.34
N LYS A 100 -11.30 18.94 -1.21
CA LYS A 100 -12.36 19.88 -0.84
C LYS A 100 -12.23 21.21 -1.58
N SER A 101 -11.01 21.61 -1.91
CA SER A 101 -10.70 22.89 -2.56
C SER A 101 -10.14 22.71 -3.97
N THR A 102 -9.63 21.52 -4.29
CA THR A 102 -9.01 21.18 -5.57
C THR A 102 -9.92 20.25 -6.37
N PRO A 103 -10.09 20.43 -7.70
CA PRO A 103 -10.80 19.47 -8.54
C PRO A 103 -10.22 18.06 -8.42
N TYR A 104 -11.10 17.06 -8.28
CA TYR A 104 -10.67 15.67 -8.20
C TYR A 104 -10.10 15.17 -9.53
N ASN A 105 -9.00 14.44 -9.47
CA ASN A 105 -8.45 13.69 -10.59
C ASN A 105 -8.04 12.31 -10.08
N GLU A 106 -8.55 11.24 -10.71
CA GLU A 106 -8.43 9.89 -10.17
C GLU A 106 -6.97 9.42 -10.12
N TRP A 107 -6.16 9.82 -11.10
CA TRP A 107 -4.75 9.45 -11.20
C TRP A 107 -3.87 10.26 -10.24
N LEU A 108 -4.16 11.56 -10.04
CA LEU A 108 -3.47 12.37 -9.05
C LEU A 108 -3.78 11.87 -7.63
N ALA A 109 -5.03 11.50 -7.34
CA ALA A 109 -5.43 10.95 -6.03
C ALA A 109 -4.74 9.60 -5.76
N TYR A 110 -4.69 8.73 -6.77
CA TYR A 110 -3.93 7.48 -6.69
C TYR A 110 -2.44 7.74 -6.46
N GLY A 111 -1.85 8.67 -7.22
CA GLY A 111 -0.44 9.06 -7.11
C GLY A 111 -0.09 9.59 -5.71
N GLN A 112 -0.93 10.49 -5.17
CA GLN A 112 -0.81 10.99 -3.80
C GLN A 112 -0.78 9.83 -2.79
N ALA A 113 -1.70 8.87 -2.87
CA ALA A 113 -1.73 7.73 -1.96
C ALA A 113 -0.48 6.84 -2.08
N LYS A 114 0.01 6.61 -3.31
CA LYS A 114 1.20 5.78 -3.56
C LYS A 114 2.52 6.49 -3.21
N THR A 115 2.57 7.81 -3.31
CA THR A 115 3.66 8.65 -2.79
C THR A 115 3.67 8.60 -1.25
N ALA A 116 2.52 8.71 -0.61
CA ALA A 116 2.41 8.63 0.86
C ALA A 116 2.89 7.27 1.40
N ASN A 117 2.66 6.17 0.66
CA ASN A 117 3.20 4.85 1.01
C ASN A 117 4.74 4.79 1.01
N ILE A 118 5.39 5.47 0.05
CA ILE A 118 6.86 5.58 0.02
C ILE A 118 7.35 6.39 1.21
N TRP A 119 6.70 7.52 1.50
CA TRP A 119 7.04 8.36 2.65
C TRP A 119 6.87 7.62 3.99
N MET A 120 5.84 6.79 4.10
CA MET A 120 5.60 5.94 5.27
C MET A 120 6.74 4.94 5.48
N ALA A 121 7.13 4.19 4.44
CA ALA A 121 8.24 3.24 4.55
C ALA A 121 9.55 3.95 4.97
N ASN A 122 9.88 5.07 4.33
CA ASN A 122 11.05 5.88 4.69
C ASN A 122 10.97 6.41 6.12
N SER A 123 9.78 6.80 6.59
CA SER A 123 9.57 7.24 7.96
C SER A 123 9.78 6.10 8.95
N ILE A 124 9.23 4.92 8.69
CA ILE A 124 9.39 3.75 9.57
C ILE A 124 10.86 3.37 9.69
N GLU A 125 11.58 3.27 8.57
CA GLU A 125 13.02 2.94 8.57
C GLU A 125 13.81 3.95 9.40
N ARG A 126 13.60 5.26 9.19
CA ARG A 126 14.32 6.31 9.93
C ARG A 126 14.09 6.27 11.44
N HIS A 127 12.89 5.91 11.88
CA HIS A 127 12.54 5.94 13.32
C HIS A 127 12.79 4.62 14.03
N TYR A 128 12.71 3.49 13.32
CA TYR A 128 12.67 2.16 13.94
C TYR A 128 13.70 1.17 13.39
N GLY A 129 14.45 1.52 12.33
CA GLY A 129 15.49 0.65 11.77
C GLY A 129 16.57 0.28 12.78
N ALA A 130 16.97 1.23 13.65
CA ALA A 130 17.92 0.98 14.75
C ALA A 130 17.38 0.00 15.81
N GLN A 131 16.08 -0.32 15.80
CA GLN A 131 15.42 -1.29 16.66
C GLN A 131 15.14 -2.61 15.92
N ASN A 132 15.80 -2.86 14.79
CA ASN A 132 15.61 -4.02 13.91
C ASN A 132 14.18 -4.15 13.34
N LEU A 133 13.47 -3.02 13.22
CA LEU A 133 12.22 -2.94 12.45
C LEU A 133 12.49 -2.15 11.17
N HIS A 134 12.69 -2.88 10.08
CA HIS A 134 12.98 -2.30 8.78
C HIS A 134 11.72 -2.06 7.96
N ALA A 135 11.77 -1.09 7.06
CA ALA A 135 10.69 -0.85 6.12
C ALA A 135 11.18 -0.51 4.72
N THR A 136 10.50 -1.11 3.74
CA THR A 136 10.79 -0.89 2.33
C THR A 136 9.49 -0.60 1.57
N SER A 137 9.60 0.17 0.50
CA SER A 137 8.50 0.36 -0.46
C SER A 137 8.88 -0.20 -1.81
N LEU A 138 7.92 -0.78 -2.52
CA LEU A 138 8.15 -1.39 -3.84
C LEU A 138 7.03 -1.09 -4.82
N HIS A 139 7.34 -1.20 -6.11
CA HIS A 139 6.35 -1.35 -7.18
C HIS A 139 6.37 -2.81 -7.65
N PRO A 140 5.21 -3.51 -7.68
CA PRO A 140 5.20 -4.94 -8.00
C PRO A 140 5.40 -5.21 -9.51
N GLY A 141 5.29 -4.19 -10.36
CA GLY A 141 5.20 -4.31 -11.82
C GLY A 141 3.81 -3.89 -12.31
N GLY A 142 3.65 -3.77 -13.63
CA GLY A 142 2.33 -3.71 -14.24
C GLY A 142 1.69 -5.10 -14.17
N ILE A 143 0.47 -5.21 -13.64
CA ILE A 143 -0.24 -6.49 -13.48
C ILE A 143 -1.73 -6.30 -13.79
N PHE A 144 -2.20 -6.88 -14.89
CA PHE A 144 -3.62 -6.94 -15.24
C PHE A 144 -4.30 -8.21 -14.74
N GLU A 145 -3.57 -9.33 -14.75
CA GLU A 145 -4.11 -10.63 -14.38
C GLU A 145 -4.58 -10.64 -12.93
N ASN A 146 -5.88 -10.88 -12.72
CA ASN A 146 -6.52 -11.10 -11.41
C ASN A 146 -6.31 -9.98 -10.37
N SER A 147 -5.88 -8.78 -10.79
CA SER A 147 -5.62 -7.68 -9.85
C SER A 147 -6.91 -6.94 -9.46
N GLY A 148 -7.88 -6.86 -10.36
CA GLY A 148 -9.12 -6.09 -10.18
C GLY A 148 -8.93 -4.57 -10.12
N LEU A 149 -7.67 -4.10 -10.20
CA LEU A 149 -7.32 -2.67 -10.14
C LEU A 149 -7.64 -1.96 -11.45
N ASP A 150 -7.77 -2.69 -12.55
CA ASP A 150 -8.09 -2.17 -13.87
C ASP A 150 -9.57 -1.84 -14.04
N LYS A 151 -10.43 -2.10 -13.04
CA LYS A 151 -11.89 -1.93 -13.11
C LYS A 151 -12.35 -0.57 -13.64
N PHE A 152 -11.65 0.50 -13.29
CA PHE A 152 -12.00 1.88 -13.68
C PHE A 152 -11.12 2.44 -14.81
N ILE A 153 -10.21 1.63 -15.37
CA ILE A 153 -9.45 2.03 -16.55
C ILE A 153 -10.40 1.98 -17.77
N PRO A 154 -10.47 3.05 -18.60
CA PRO A 154 -11.26 3.05 -19.83
C PRO A 154 -10.88 1.91 -20.78
N ALA A 155 -11.85 1.36 -21.49
CA ALA A 155 -11.65 0.20 -22.37
C ALA A 155 -10.64 0.48 -23.49
N GLU A 156 -10.65 1.70 -24.02
CA GLU A 156 -9.74 2.17 -25.07
C GLU A 156 -8.30 2.22 -24.55
N MET A 157 -8.11 2.70 -23.32
CA MET A 157 -6.80 2.73 -22.67
C MET A 157 -6.30 1.31 -22.39
N LYS A 158 -7.17 0.41 -21.92
CA LYS A 158 -6.81 -1.01 -21.76
C LYS A 158 -6.40 -1.64 -23.08
N ALA A 159 -7.18 -1.42 -24.15
CA ALA A 159 -6.90 -1.96 -25.46
C ALA A 159 -5.55 -1.44 -26.00
N ALA A 160 -5.25 -0.16 -25.81
CA ALA A 160 -3.96 0.42 -26.17
C ALA A 160 -2.80 -0.22 -25.39
N LEU A 161 -2.94 -0.39 -24.07
CA LEU A 161 -1.90 -1.00 -23.23
C LEU A 161 -1.67 -2.48 -23.56
N LEU A 162 -2.74 -3.23 -23.82
CA LEU A 162 -2.66 -4.65 -24.16
C LEU A 162 -2.23 -4.90 -25.62
N GLY A 163 -2.45 -3.92 -26.50
CA GLY A 163 -2.03 -3.97 -27.91
C GLY A 163 -0.57 -3.57 -28.14
N ASP A 164 0.09 -2.96 -27.16
CA ASP A 164 1.51 -2.61 -27.25
C ASP A 164 2.39 -3.80 -26.85
N GLU A 165 3.02 -4.44 -27.83
CA GLU A 165 3.90 -5.60 -27.61
C GLU A 165 5.09 -5.31 -26.69
N ASN A 166 5.61 -4.08 -26.67
CA ASN A 166 6.73 -3.72 -25.80
C ASN A 166 6.27 -3.63 -24.35
N LEU A 167 5.08 -3.06 -24.11
CA LEU A 167 4.48 -3.03 -22.78
C LEU A 167 4.11 -4.44 -22.32
N MET A 168 3.57 -5.29 -23.20
CA MET A 168 3.23 -6.67 -22.87
C MET A 168 4.44 -7.51 -22.47
N ARG A 169 5.64 -7.21 -22.99
CA ARG A 169 6.88 -7.88 -22.55
C ARG A 169 7.33 -7.51 -21.13
N ILE A 170 6.87 -6.38 -20.59
CA ILE A 170 7.23 -5.92 -19.24
C ILE A 170 6.10 -6.10 -18.22
N PHE A 171 4.88 -6.38 -18.66
CA PHE A 171 3.79 -6.79 -17.78
C PHE A 171 4.13 -8.13 -17.09
N LYS A 172 3.71 -8.24 -15.83
CA LYS A 172 3.96 -9.40 -14.98
C LYS A 172 2.67 -10.16 -14.70
N SER A 173 2.81 -11.47 -14.54
CA SER A 173 1.76 -12.28 -13.91
C SER A 173 1.57 -11.91 -12.44
N SER A 174 0.44 -12.30 -11.85
CA SER A 174 0.19 -12.10 -10.42
C SER A 174 1.30 -12.72 -9.54
N ALA A 175 1.80 -13.91 -9.91
CA ALA A 175 2.88 -14.58 -9.19
C ALA A 175 4.22 -13.83 -9.28
N GLN A 176 4.57 -13.33 -10.47
CA GLN A 176 5.77 -12.50 -10.67
C GLN A 176 5.70 -11.17 -9.91
N GLY A 177 4.51 -10.58 -9.82
CA GLY A 177 4.25 -9.41 -8.98
C GLY A 177 4.49 -9.69 -7.50
N ALA A 178 3.85 -10.75 -6.99
CA ALA A 178 3.96 -11.17 -5.59
C ALA A 178 5.39 -11.51 -5.17
N ALA A 179 6.21 -12.05 -6.09
CA ALA A 179 7.62 -12.36 -5.82
C ALA A 179 8.41 -11.15 -5.31
N THR A 180 8.11 -9.94 -5.80
CA THR A 180 8.77 -8.70 -5.36
C THR A 180 8.44 -8.39 -3.89
N SER A 181 7.18 -8.55 -3.50
CA SER A 181 6.72 -8.36 -2.11
C SER A 181 7.28 -9.42 -1.17
N VAL A 182 7.36 -10.68 -1.62
CA VAL A 182 7.97 -11.76 -0.84
C VAL A 182 9.45 -11.48 -0.65
N TYR A 183 10.18 -11.11 -1.71
CA TYR A 183 11.60 -10.78 -1.61
C TYR A 183 11.82 -9.66 -0.58
N ALA A 184 11.12 -8.53 -0.70
CA ALA A 184 11.23 -7.42 0.26
C ALA A 184 10.89 -7.81 1.72
N ALA A 185 10.07 -8.85 1.91
CA ALA A 185 9.64 -9.33 3.21
C ALA A 185 10.58 -10.33 3.87
N VAL A 186 11.42 -11.06 3.10
CA VAL A 186 12.20 -12.19 3.64
C VAL A 186 13.67 -12.22 3.20
N SER A 187 14.10 -11.36 2.28
CA SER A 187 15.51 -11.25 1.89
C SER A 187 16.40 -10.86 3.08
N ARG A 188 17.69 -11.17 2.97
CA ARG A 188 18.69 -10.70 3.95
C ARG A 188 19.01 -9.22 3.75
N GLU A 189 19.09 -8.81 2.49
CA GLU A 189 19.13 -7.42 2.02
C GLU A 189 17.79 -6.71 2.29
#